data_AF-A0A1F9AZR6-F1
#
_entry.id   AF-A0A1F9AZR6-F1
#
_cell.length_a   1.000
_cell.length_b   1.000
_cell.length_c   1.000
_cell.angle_alpha   90.00
_cell.angle_beta   90.00
_cell.angle_gamma   90.00
#
_symmetry.space_group_name_H-M   'P 1'
#
loop_
_entity.id
_entity.type
_entity.pdbx_description
1 polymer ?
#
loop_
_entity_poly.entity_id
_entity_poly.type
_entity_poly.pdbx_seq_one_letter_code
_entity_poly.pdbx_strand_id
1 'polypeptide(L)' 'MGNPIKLTIDGIAVEVEKGRTILEAAQACGVKIPTLCHDWRLIPFGACRLCVVLKSEFLERVSKVEKI' A
#
# COMPACT_ATOMS: atom_id res chain seq x y z
N MET A 1 15.82 14.33 6.84
CA MET A 1 16.39 12.97 6.79
C MET A 1 15.26 12.01 7.18
N GLY A 2 14.52 11.49 6.20
CA GLY A 2 13.43 10.55 6.46
C GLY A 2 14.01 9.16 6.67
N ASN A 3 13.65 8.50 7.77
CA ASN A 3 14.06 7.11 7.97
C ASN A 3 13.34 6.22 6.94
N PRO A 4 14.05 5.38 6.16
CA PRO A 4 13.43 4.47 5.22
C PRO A 4 12.64 3.38 5.96
N ILE A 5 11.49 3.01 5.41
CA ILE A 5 10.59 1.98 5.91
C ILE A 5 10.61 0.83 4.91
N LYS A 6 10.83 -0.38 5.43
CA LYS A 6 10.76 -1.62 4.66
C LYS A 6 9.35 -2.19 4.75
N LEU A 7 8.79 -2.55 3.61
CA LEU A 7 7.46 -3.13 3.48
C LEU A 7 7.43 -4.14 2.33
N THR A 8 6.42 -5.00 2.32
CA THR A 8 6.26 -6.02 1.28
C THR A 8 4.96 -5.77 0.53
N ILE A 9 5.03 -5.63 -0.79
CA ILE A 9 3.86 -5.46 -1.68
C ILE A 9 3.87 -6.63 -2.65
N ASP A 10 2.80 -7.42 -2.67
CA ASP A 10 2.66 -8.61 -3.54
C ASP A 10 3.86 -9.57 -3.50
N GLY A 11 4.46 -9.75 -2.31
CA GLY A 11 5.63 -10.61 -2.10
C GLY A 11 6.98 -9.96 -2.46
N ILE A 12 6.97 -8.73 -2.96
CA ILE A 12 8.18 -7.99 -3.32
C ILE A 12 8.57 -7.06 -2.17
N ALA A 13 9.83 -7.13 -1.74
CA ALA A 13 10.37 -6.25 -0.72
C ALA A 13 10.63 -4.86 -1.31
N VAL A 14 10.08 -3.82 -0.67
CA VAL A 14 10.18 -2.42 -1.09
C VAL A 14 10.66 -1.58 0.09
N GLU A 15 11.58 -0.66 -0.19
CA GLU A 15 12.07 0.31 0.77
C GLU A 15 11.65 1.71 0.31
N VAL A 16 10.88 2.42 1.14
CA VAL A 16 10.37 3.76 0.82
C VAL A 16 10.62 4.73 1.97
N GLU A 17 10.77 6.01 1.64
CA GLU A 17 10.89 7.04 2.67
C GLU A 17 9.60 7.20 3.48
N LYS A 18 9.77 7.45 4.78
CA LYS A 18 8.64 7.81 5.65
C LYS A 18 7.94 9.07 5.12
N GLY A 19 6.63 8.98 4.92
CA GLY A 19 5.79 10.05 4.37
C GLY A 19 5.24 9.74 2.98
N ARG A 20 5.75 8.71 2.31
CA ARG A 20 5.17 8.20 1.07
C ARG A 20 3.87 7.43 1.31
N THR A 21 2.99 7.49 0.33
CA THR A 21 1.74 6.73 0.31
C THR A 21 1.96 5.29 -0.15
N ILE A 22 1.03 4.39 0.20
CA ILE A 22 1.06 3.00 -0.28
C ILE A 22 1.01 2.93 -1.81
N LEU A 23 0.28 3.86 -2.44
CA LEU A 23 0.18 3.94 -3.89
C LEU A 23 1.53 4.26 -4.55
N GLU A 24 2.29 5.22 -4.01
CA GLU A 24 3.64 5.53 -4.49
C GLU A 24 4.60 4.35 -4.26
N ALA A 25 4.48 3.67 -3.12
CA ALA A 25 5.30 2.49 -2.84
C ALA A 25 5.01 1.33 -3.81
N ALA A 26 3.74 1.10 -4.15
CA ALA A 26 3.34 0.10 -5.15
C ALA A 26 3.89 0.45 -6.54
N GLN A 27 3.81 1.73 -6.94
CA GLN A 27 4.34 2.21 -8.21
C GLN A 27 5.87 2.06 -8.30
N ALA A 28 6.60 2.33 -7.20
CA ALA A 28 8.05 2.15 -7.13
C ALA A 28 8.48 0.67 -7.33
N CYS A 29 7.58 -0.26 -7.02
CA CYS A 29 7.75 -1.70 -7.19
C CYS A 29 7.27 -2.22 -8.56
N GLY A 30 6.70 -1.35 -9.40
CA GLY A 30 6.11 -1.73 -10.69
C GLY A 30 4.68 -2.28 -10.61
N VAL A 31 4.06 -2.28 -9.42
CA VAL A 31 2.66 -2.65 -9.23
C VAL A 31 1.77 -1.47 -9.62
N LYS A 32 1.06 -1.60 -10.74
CA LYS A 32 0.11 -0.59 -11.21
C LYS A 32 -1.26 -0.78 -10.58
N ILE A 33 -1.59 0.09 -9.63
CA ILE A 33 -2.93 0.21 -9.06
C ILE A 33 -3.72 1.25 -9.87
N PRO A 34 -4.90 0.92 -10.41
CA PRO A 34 -5.72 1.87 -11.16
C PRO A 34 -6.21 2.99 -10.24
N THR A 35 -6.04 4.24 -10.69
CA THR A 35 -6.45 5.44 -9.97
C THR A 35 -7.11 6.42 -10.93
N LEU A 36 -8.14 7.12 -10.45
CA LEU A 36 -8.79 8.20 -11.21
C LEU A 36 -8.68 9.56 -10.51
N CYS A 37 -8.69 9.53 -9.18
CA CYS A 37 -8.74 10.72 -8.33
C CYS A 37 -7.37 11.07 -7.71
N HIS A 38 -6.30 10.39 -8.11
CA HIS A 38 -4.95 10.64 -7.64
C HIS A 38 -4.14 11.36 -8.73
N ASP A 39 -3.74 12.60 -8.46
CA ASP A 39 -2.86 13.42 -9.30
C ASP A 39 -1.89 14.16 -8.37
N TRP A 40 -0.61 14.24 -8.76
CA TRP A 40 0.45 14.86 -7.97
C TRP A 40 0.25 16.38 -7.75
N ARG A 41 -0.57 17.03 -8.57
CA ARG A 41 -0.91 18.46 -8.46
C ARG A 41 -2.09 18.72 -7.52
N LEU A 42 -2.77 17.67 -7.07
CA LEU A 42 -3.99 17.77 -6.27
C LEU A 42 -3.79 17.14 -4.89
N ILE A 43 -4.57 17.61 -3.93
CA ILE A 43 -4.58 17.03 -2.58
C ILE A 43 -5.28 15.67 -2.66
N PRO A 44 -4.69 14.58 -2.14
CA PRO A 44 -5.33 13.27 -2.14
C PRO A 44 -6.61 13.27 -1.30
N PHE A 45 -7.76 12.97 -1.92
CA PHE A 45 -9.08 12.96 -1.26
C PHE A 45 -9.81 11.61 -1.35
N GLY A 46 -9.34 10.69 -2.19
CA GLY A 46 -9.79 9.29 -2.18
C GLY A 46 -11.23 9.02 -2.63
N ALA A 47 -11.88 9.92 -3.38
CA ALA A 47 -13.31 9.74 -3.75
C ALA A 47 -13.60 8.57 -4.69
N CYS A 48 -12.66 8.23 -5.57
CA CYS A 48 -12.88 7.19 -6.58
C CYS A 48 -12.82 5.77 -6.03
N ARG A 49 -12.17 5.55 -4.87
CA ARG A 49 -12.03 4.25 -4.18
C ARG A 49 -11.50 3.08 -5.03
N LEU A 50 -10.97 3.33 -6.23
CA LEU A 50 -10.40 2.30 -7.11
C LEU A 50 -9.08 1.73 -6.61
N CYS A 51 -8.32 2.49 -5.83
CA CYS A 51 -7.03 2.09 -5.28
C CYS A 51 -7.12 1.49 -3.87
N VAL A 52 -8.27 0.89 -3.52
CA VAL A 52 -8.44 0.20 -2.24
C VAL A 52 -7.66 -1.11 -2.30
N VAL A 53 -6.80 -1.33 -1.31
CA VAL A 53 -5.97 -2.52 -1.17
C VAL A 53 -6.20 -3.16 0.20
N LEU A 54 -6.06 -4.48 0.26
CA LEU A 54 -6.18 -5.23 1.51
C LEU A 54 -4.84 -5.28 2.23
N LYS A 55 -4.89 -5.25 3.56
CA LYS A 55 -3.71 -5.52 4.38
C LYS A 55 -3.62 -7.01 4.67
N SER A 56 -2.41 -7.54 4.57
CA SER A 56 -2.11 -8.94 4.91
C SER A 56 -2.23 -9.24 6.40
N GLU A 57 -2.35 -8.24 7.29
CA GLU A 57 -2.67 -8.44 8.72
C GLU A 57 -3.97 -9.24 8.95
N PHE A 58 -4.85 -9.32 7.95
CA PHE A 58 -6.03 -10.18 8.03
C PHE A 58 -5.67 -11.66 7.92
N LEU A 59 -4.64 -12.05 7.16
CA LEU A 59 -4.16 -13.44 7.10
C LEU A 59 -3.55 -13.90 8.43
N GLU A 60 -2.82 -13.04 9.15
CA GLU A 60 -2.31 -13.38 10.49
C GLU A 60 -3.43 -13.65 11.51
N ARG A 61 -4.58 -12.99 11.36
CA ARG A 61 -5.75 -13.21 12.23
C ARG A 61 -6.55 -14.43 11.82
N VAL A 62 -6.66 -14.75 10.52
CA VAL A 62 -7.36 -15.96 10.06
C VAL A 62 -6.53 -17.23 10.34
N SER A 63 -5.19 -17.17 10.29
CA SER A 63 -4.33 -18.29 10.72
C SER A 63 -4.40 -18.63 12.21
N LYS A 64 -4.99 -17.77 13.06
CA LYS A 64 -5.27 -18.07 14.47
C LYS A 64 -6.72 -18.46 14.75
N VAL A 65 -7.62 -18.45 13.75
CA VAL A 65 -9.07 -18.69 13.93
C VAL A 65 -9.53 -20.01 13.28
N GLU A 66 -8.63 -20.87 12.81
CA GLU A 66 -8.94 -22.27 12.43
C GLU A 66 -8.52 -23.33 13.47
N LYS A 67 -8.14 -22.91 14.68
CA LYS A 67 -8.09 -23.80 15.85
C LYS A 67 -8.66 -23.08 17.07
N ILE A 68 -9.98 -23.18 17.21
CA ILE A 68 -10.76 -23.62 18.38
C ILE A 68 -12.23 -23.63 17.95
#